data_AF-A0A9D9NCD3-F1
#
_entry.id   AF-A0A9D9NCD3-F1
#
_cell.length_a   1.000
_cell.length_b   1.000
_cell.length_c   1.000
_cell.angle_alpha   90.00
_cell.angle_beta   90.00
_cell.angle_gamma   90.00
#
_symmetry.space_group_name_H-M   'P 1'
#
loop_
_entity.id
_entity.type
_entity.pdbx_description
1 polymer ?
#
loop_
_entity_poly.entity_id
_entity_poly.type
_entity_poly.pdbx_seq_one_letter_code
_entity_poly.pdbx_strand_id
1 'polypeptide(L)'
;LERMERLLDKLDHPERCYRTYHTAGSKGKGSTSAYLSALLTGSGKVCGLYTSPHLFTIRERFTLSGKLFPDDFYINVFNKLESETKDFRLPPELGAENPTVFEMYTAYGYMLFREYGCTDAVIETGIGGRLDATNTISPEAVFLTPIELEHTDVLGHTITAIAGEKAKIIRHSPVFISRQKEEAEDVFLREAGEMNAEVHLFRNEIHNFSSSTEKDGEKVSFSIDGRKYSLKLQMATEAMAENAALAVLGAARLRFLTDQGIMNLERMQLPGRFERRMIDSHLVVIDTAHTVNSVATTRDAFMKISSPDPVLIFGAVDGKDIEHMIRELFIPFRRIIISKPGSFKKSSPEKIFELAVSLFPEKDIEYIESPSVAFDSALTLSSDILITGSFYLAAEIERLRGENES
;
A
#
# COMPACT_ATOMS: atom_id res chain seq x y z
N LEU A 1 14.57 18.16 0.11
CA LEU A 1 13.33 18.93 -0.03
C LEU A 1 13.51 20.15 -0.90
N GLU A 2 14.55 20.97 -0.72
CA GLU A 2 14.78 22.18 -1.55
C GLU A 2 14.66 21.94 -3.06
N ARG A 3 15.18 20.82 -3.57
CA ARG A 3 15.03 20.41 -4.98
C ARG A 3 13.56 20.33 -5.42
N MET A 4 12.73 19.68 -4.60
CA MET A 4 11.30 19.55 -4.84
C MET A 4 10.59 20.90 -4.70
N GLU A 5 10.95 21.71 -3.69
CA GLU A 5 10.37 23.04 -3.49
C GLU A 5 10.59 23.95 -4.69
N ARG A 6 11.78 23.94 -5.29
CA ARG A 6 12.08 24.69 -6.52
C ARG A 6 11.30 24.19 -7.74
N LEU A 7 11.10 22.88 -7.84
CA LEU A 7 10.26 22.30 -8.90
C LEU A 7 8.80 22.74 -8.73
N LEU A 8 8.28 22.77 -7.50
CA LEU A 8 6.91 23.19 -7.22
C LEU A 8 6.70 24.70 -7.41
N ASP A 9 7.69 25.53 -7.06
CA ASP A 9 7.70 26.96 -7.37
C ASP A 9 7.60 27.20 -8.88
N LYS A 10 8.36 26.43 -9.68
CA LYS A 10 8.29 26.48 -11.14
C LYS A 10 6.90 26.11 -11.70
N LEU A 11 6.16 25.24 -11.00
CA LEU A 11 4.84 24.73 -11.39
C LEU A 11 3.67 25.52 -10.78
N ASP A 12 3.95 26.66 -10.14
CA ASP A 12 2.96 27.49 -9.46
C ASP A 12 2.20 26.72 -8.36
N HIS A 13 2.96 26.00 -7.53
CA HIS A 13 2.51 25.35 -6.31
C HIS A 13 1.21 24.51 -6.43
N PRO A 14 1.15 23.50 -7.32
CA PRO A 14 -0.06 22.69 -7.49
C PRO A 14 -0.52 21.97 -6.22
N GLU A 15 0.42 21.67 -5.32
CA GLU A 15 0.17 21.01 -4.05
C GLU A 15 -0.66 21.84 -3.05
N ARG A 16 -0.82 23.15 -3.31
CA ARG A 16 -1.53 24.09 -2.43
C ARG A 16 -2.97 24.36 -2.87
N CYS A 17 -3.42 23.75 -3.97
CA CYS A 17 -4.75 24.00 -4.53
C CYS A 17 -5.88 23.19 -3.87
N TYR A 18 -5.54 22.24 -3.01
CA TYR A 18 -6.48 21.34 -2.34
C TYR A 18 -6.00 20.95 -0.94
N ARG A 19 -6.91 20.45 -0.12
CA ARG A 19 -6.56 19.94 1.22
C ARG A 19 -5.80 18.64 1.10
N THR A 20 -4.83 18.40 1.98
CA THR A 20 -3.99 17.19 1.92
C THR A 20 -4.06 16.38 3.19
N TYR A 21 -3.95 15.06 3.05
CA TYR A 21 -3.83 14.12 4.15
C TYR A 21 -2.61 13.25 3.89
N HIS A 22 -1.66 13.19 4.82
CA HIS A 22 -0.35 12.59 4.58
C HIS A 22 -0.20 11.28 5.34
N THR A 23 0.28 10.23 4.68
CA THR A 23 0.48 8.93 5.32
C THR A 23 1.93 8.46 5.26
N ALA A 24 2.43 7.95 6.39
CA ALA A 24 3.74 7.31 6.48
C ALA A 24 3.70 6.09 7.41
N GLY A 25 4.67 5.20 7.26
CA GLY A 25 4.75 3.93 7.98
C GLY A 25 5.52 2.89 7.18
N SER A 26 5.77 1.71 7.75
CA SER A 26 6.43 0.62 7.03
C SER A 26 5.42 -0.24 6.28
N LYS A 27 4.34 -0.63 6.97
CA LYS A 27 3.21 -1.36 6.39
C LYS A 27 1.93 -0.58 6.55
N GLY A 28 0.97 -0.76 5.64
CA GLY A 28 -0.37 -0.20 5.76
C GLY A 28 -0.59 1.20 5.15
N LYS A 29 0.45 1.95 4.79
CA LYS A 29 0.36 3.31 4.23
C LYS A 29 -0.63 3.42 3.06
N GLY A 30 -0.43 2.65 1.99
CA GLY A 30 -1.29 2.67 0.81
C GLY A 30 -2.74 2.25 1.11
N SER A 31 -2.94 1.23 1.95
CA SER A 31 -4.29 0.77 2.34
C SER A 31 -5.03 1.78 3.22
N THR A 32 -4.35 2.40 4.19
CA THR A 32 -4.92 3.51 4.99
C THR A 32 -5.25 4.69 4.08
N SER A 33 -4.36 5.02 3.13
CA SER A 33 -4.59 6.10 2.16
C SER A 33 -5.83 5.86 1.30
N ALA A 34 -5.96 4.62 0.79
CA ALA A 34 -7.12 4.18 0.04
C ALA A 34 -8.42 4.31 0.83
N TYR A 35 -8.46 3.76 2.05
CA TYR A 35 -9.64 3.87 2.92
C TYR A 35 -9.99 5.32 3.25
N LEU A 36 -8.99 6.17 3.54
CA LEU A 36 -9.21 7.58 3.81
C LEU A 36 -9.78 8.32 2.59
N SER A 37 -9.26 8.04 1.39
CA SER A 37 -9.77 8.64 0.15
C SER A 37 -11.22 8.21 -0.14
N ALA A 38 -11.56 6.95 0.16
CA ALA A 38 -12.92 6.43 0.01
C ALA A 38 -13.89 7.11 0.98
N LEU A 39 -13.49 7.31 2.24
CA LEU A 39 -14.26 8.06 3.25
C LEU A 39 -14.50 9.51 2.81
N LEU A 40 -13.45 10.22 2.37
CA LEU A 40 -13.55 11.59 1.86
C LEU A 40 -14.50 11.67 0.66
N THR A 41 -14.36 10.75 -0.29
CA THR A 41 -15.22 10.68 -1.48
C THR A 41 -16.68 10.45 -1.10
N GLY A 42 -16.95 9.54 -0.17
CA GLY A 42 -18.31 9.29 0.31
C GLY A 42 -18.88 10.42 1.17
N SER A 43 -18.05 11.34 1.66
CA SER A 43 -18.48 12.61 2.28
C SER A 43 -18.79 13.71 1.25
N GLY A 44 -18.68 13.41 -0.05
CA GLY A 44 -18.98 14.34 -1.15
C GLY A 44 -17.78 15.13 -1.67
N LYS A 45 -16.55 14.75 -1.30
CA LYS A 45 -15.32 15.40 -1.79
C LYS A 45 -14.85 14.80 -3.10
N VAL A 46 -14.17 15.61 -3.90
CA VAL A 46 -13.43 15.13 -5.08
C VAL A 46 -12.01 14.82 -4.62
N CYS A 47 -11.74 13.55 -4.30
CA CYS A 47 -10.51 13.16 -3.60
C CYS A 47 -9.50 12.47 -4.52
N GLY A 48 -8.33 13.09 -4.69
CA GLY A 48 -7.17 12.45 -5.29
C GLY A 48 -6.52 11.43 -4.32
N LEU A 49 -5.96 10.35 -4.86
CA LEU A 49 -5.21 9.34 -4.12
C LEU A 49 -3.86 9.14 -4.80
N TYR A 50 -2.78 9.49 -4.09
CA TYR A 50 -1.40 9.27 -4.50
C TYR A 50 -0.77 8.14 -3.67
N THR A 51 -0.52 6.99 -4.30
CA THR A 51 0.08 5.80 -3.65
C THR A 51 1.34 5.31 -4.33
N SER A 52 2.11 4.46 -3.64
CA SER A 52 3.31 3.84 -4.20
C SER A 52 3.67 2.49 -3.56
N PRO A 53 4.31 1.55 -4.31
CA PRO A 53 4.45 1.53 -5.76
C PRO A 53 3.13 1.15 -6.48
N HIS A 54 3.12 1.23 -7.82
CA HIS A 54 2.08 0.58 -8.62
C HIS A 54 2.35 -0.92 -8.76
N LEU A 55 1.31 -1.68 -9.07
CA LEU A 55 1.38 -3.09 -9.43
C LEU A 55 1.62 -3.25 -10.93
N PHE A 56 0.70 -2.79 -11.77
CA PHE A 56 0.74 -3.04 -13.22
C PHE A 56 1.04 -1.78 -14.04
N THR A 57 0.28 -0.70 -13.82
CA THR A 57 0.43 0.55 -14.57
C THR A 57 0.78 1.71 -13.67
N ILE A 58 1.63 2.61 -14.14
CA ILE A 58 2.01 3.83 -13.39
C ILE A 58 0.81 4.70 -12.99
N ARG A 59 -0.28 4.65 -13.78
CA ARG A 59 -1.53 5.35 -13.50
C ARG A 59 -2.13 4.98 -12.15
N GLU A 60 -1.90 3.77 -11.65
CA GLU A 60 -2.36 3.33 -10.32
C GLU A 60 -1.79 4.18 -9.18
N ARG A 61 -0.64 4.83 -9.39
CA ARG A 61 -0.07 5.75 -8.41
C ARG A 61 -0.95 6.99 -8.22
N PHE A 62 -1.73 7.41 -9.22
CA PHE A 62 -2.48 8.67 -9.19
C PHE A 62 -3.91 8.43 -9.64
N THR A 63 -4.83 8.36 -8.69
CA THR A 63 -6.23 7.99 -8.97
C THR A 63 -7.19 8.98 -8.34
N LEU A 64 -8.43 8.98 -8.81
CA LEU A 64 -9.57 9.60 -8.15
C LEU A 64 -10.17 8.59 -7.17
N SER A 65 -9.58 8.48 -5.98
CA SER A 65 -10.01 7.55 -4.92
C SER A 65 -10.12 6.10 -5.43
N GLY A 66 -9.04 5.60 -6.04
CA GLY A 66 -8.96 4.25 -6.60
C GLY A 66 -9.43 4.11 -8.04
N LYS A 67 -10.09 5.11 -8.63
CA LYS A 67 -10.47 5.10 -10.05
C LYS A 67 -9.43 5.81 -10.92
N LEU A 68 -9.04 5.20 -12.02
CA LEU A 68 -8.13 5.83 -12.98
C LEU A 68 -8.79 7.09 -13.60
N PHE A 69 -7.97 8.10 -13.90
CA PHE A 69 -8.40 9.19 -14.78
C PHE A 69 -8.51 8.69 -16.24
N PRO A 70 -9.23 9.40 -17.13
CA PRO A 70 -9.18 9.11 -18.55
C PRO A 70 -7.75 9.20 -19.12
N ASP A 71 -7.41 8.37 -20.09
CA ASP A 71 -6.04 8.30 -20.64
C ASP A 71 -5.59 9.62 -21.26
N ASP A 72 -6.46 10.28 -22.02
CA ASP A 72 -6.18 11.61 -22.58
C ASP A 72 -5.92 12.64 -21.48
N PHE A 73 -6.56 12.52 -20.31
CA PHE A 73 -6.30 13.42 -19.19
C PHE A 73 -4.90 13.23 -18.63
N TYR A 74 -4.46 11.98 -18.42
CA TYR A 74 -3.08 11.70 -18.03
C TYR A 74 -2.07 12.28 -19.03
N ILE A 75 -2.28 12.04 -20.32
CA ILE A 75 -1.40 12.52 -21.39
C ILE A 75 -1.35 14.05 -21.43
N ASN A 76 -2.50 14.72 -21.33
CA ASN A 76 -2.57 16.18 -21.36
C ASN A 76 -1.81 16.82 -20.19
N VAL A 77 -1.98 16.29 -18.97
CA VAL A 77 -1.25 16.80 -17.80
C VAL A 77 0.24 16.49 -17.90
N PHE A 78 0.62 15.36 -18.49
CA PHE A 78 2.03 15.01 -18.70
C PHE A 78 2.69 15.97 -19.69
N ASN A 79 2.05 16.24 -20.82
CA ASN A 79 2.52 17.20 -21.82
C ASN A 79 2.64 18.62 -21.22
N LYS A 80 1.71 19.00 -20.33
CA LYS A 80 1.78 20.27 -19.60
C LYS A 80 2.99 20.31 -18.67
N LEU A 81 3.19 19.28 -17.85
CA LEU A 81 4.37 19.16 -16.97
C LEU A 81 5.68 19.21 -17.77
N GLU A 82 5.78 18.46 -18.86
CA GLU A 82 6.96 18.46 -19.74
C GLU A 82 7.20 19.85 -20.33
N SER A 83 6.17 20.50 -20.88
CA SER A 83 6.26 21.85 -21.44
C SER A 83 6.72 22.88 -20.41
N GLU A 84 6.19 22.82 -19.18
CA GLU A 84 6.53 23.76 -18.10
C GLU A 84 7.94 23.50 -17.53
N THR A 85 8.46 22.27 -17.64
CA THR A 85 9.74 21.87 -17.00
C THR A 85 10.88 21.56 -17.97
N LYS A 86 10.67 21.59 -19.29
CA LYS A 86 11.69 21.23 -20.31
C LYS A 86 13.04 21.94 -20.11
N ASP A 87 13.00 23.22 -19.76
CA ASP A 87 14.17 24.08 -19.55
C ASP A 87 14.50 24.28 -18.07
N PHE A 88 13.75 23.64 -17.17
CA PHE A 88 14.01 23.72 -15.73
C PHE A 88 15.27 22.91 -15.39
N ARG A 89 16.20 23.55 -14.68
CA ARG A 89 17.40 22.92 -14.15
C ARG A 89 17.56 23.31 -12.70
N LEU A 90 17.96 22.34 -11.88
CA LEU A 90 18.31 22.54 -10.49
C LEU A 90 19.73 23.10 -10.39
N PRO A 91 19.99 23.95 -9.39
CA PRO A 91 21.33 24.46 -9.13
C PRO A 91 22.34 23.32 -8.88
N PRO A 92 23.58 23.41 -9.41
CA PRO A 92 24.60 22.37 -9.25
C PRO A 92 24.92 22.01 -7.79
N GLU A 93 24.76 22.96 -6.87
CA GLU A 93 24.94 22.74 -5.42
C GLU A 93 23.93 21.76 -4.82
N LEU A 94 22.80 21.52 -5.48
CA LEU A 94 21.79 20.54 -5.08
C LEU A 94 22.00 19.16 -5.73
N GLY A 95 23.14 18.93 -6.36
CA GLY A 95 23.51 17.67 -7.00
C GLY A 95 23.10 17.61 -8.47
N ALA A 96 22.34 16.58 -8.85
CA ALA A 96 21.95 16.40 -10.25
C ALA A 96 21.10 17.57 -10.78
N GLU A 97 21.42 18.07 -11.97
CA GLU A 97 20.74 19.21 -12.59
C GLU A 97 19.26 18.94 -12.92
N ASN A 98 18.88 17.69 -13.10
CA ASN A 98 17.49 17.31 -13.37
C ASN A 98 16.81 16.77 -12.11
N PRO A 99 15.49 16.98 -11.95
CA PRO A 99 14.70 16.29 -10.94
C PRO A 99 14.83 14.77 -11.09
N THR A 100 14.76 14.06 -9.96
CA THR A 100 14.68 12.61 -9.93
C THR A 100 13.33 12.14 -10.47
N VAL A 101 13.25 10.87 -10.88
CA VAL A 101 11.99 10.26 -11.32
C VAL A 101 10.90 10.38 -10.25
N PHE A 102 11.25 10.23 -8.97
CA PHE A 102 10.28 10.35 -7.88
C PHE A 102 9.80 11.79 -7.67
N GLU A 103 10.71 12.78 -7.75
CA GLU A 103 10.34 14.21 -7.73
C GLU A 103 9.36 14.55 -8.88
N MET A 104 9.63 14.06 -10.10
CA MET A 104 8.72 14.26 -11.24
C MET A 104 7.38 13.56 -11.06
N TYR A 105 7.35 12.34 -10.50
CA TYR A 105 6.11 11.65 -10.17
C TYR A 105 5.28 12.39 -9.14
N THR A 106 5.91 12.92 -8.08
CA THR A 106 5.21 13.72 -7.08
C THR A 106 4.63 15.00 -7.70
N ALA A 107 5.40 15.72 -8.51
CA ALA A 107 4.94 16.91 -9.20
C ALA A 107 3.76 16.60 -10.16
N TYR A 108 3.87 15.50 -10.91
CA TYR A 108 2.82 15.04 -11.81
C TYR A 108 1.52 14.70 -11.07
N GLY A 109 1.62 13.97 -9.94
CA GLY A 109 0.46 13.67 -9.09
C GLY A 109 -0.24 14.93 -8.60
N TYR A 110 0.53 15.95 -8.18
CA TYR A 110 -0.05 17.21 -7.73
C TYR A 110 -0.74 17.97 -8.85
N MET A 111 -0.13 18.01 -10.04
CA MET A 111 -0.76 18.61 -11.20
C MET A 111 -2.04 17.87 -11.60
N LEU A 112 -2.05 16.54 -11.62
CA LEU A 112 -3.27 15.77 -11.95
C LEU A 112 -4.44 16.18 -11.05
N PHE A 113 -4.21 16.27 -9.74
CA PHE A 113 -5.27 16.64 -8.79
C PHE A 113 -5.71 18.09 -8.94
N ARG A 114 -4.78 19.02 -9.17
CA ARG A 114 -5.12 20.42 -9.46
C ARG A 114 -5.96 20.55 -10.74
N GLU A 115 -5.48 19.98 -11.85
CA GLU A 115 -6.12 20.12 -13.16
C GLU A 115 -7.48 19.41 -13.22
N TYR A 116 -7.68 18.35 -12.43
CA TYR A 116 -8.98 17.68 -12.32
C TYR A 116 -9.98 18.44 -11.44
N GLY A 117 -9.50 19.39 -10.63
CA GLY A 117 -10.33 20.11 -9.67
C GLY A 117 -10.64 19.29 -8.41
N CYS A 118 -9.68 18.47 -7.95
CA CYS A 118 -9.79 17.82 -6.65
C CYS A 118 -9.91 18.86 -5.53
N THR A 119 -10.74 18.58 -4.53
CA THR A 119 -10.86 19.41 -3.31
C THR A 119 -9.94 18.92 -2.20
N ASP A 120 -9.62 17.63 -2.24
CA ASP A 120 -8.85 16.92 -1.22
C ASP A 120 -7.92 15.91 -1.91
N ALA A 121 -6.78 15.60 -1.30
CA ALA A 121 -5.88 14.56 -1.76
C ALA A 121 -5.27 13.80 -0.59
N VAL A 122 -5.29 12.46 -0.67
CA VAL A 122 -4.56 11.61 0.26
C VAL A 122 -3.24 11.19 -0.40
N ILE A 123 -2.14 11.49 0.27
CA ILE A 123 -0.79 11.35 -0.28
C ILE A 123 -0.01 10.37 0.59
N GLU A 124 0.51 9.32 -0.02
CA GLU A 124 1.40 8.34 0.58
C GLU A 124 2.86 8.76 0.41
N THR A 125 3.65 8.69 1.49
CA THR A 125 5.12 8.81 1.40
C THR A 125 5.74 7.66 0.59
N GLY A 126 6.76 7.97 -0.21
CA GLY A 126 7.54 6.94 -0.91
C GLY A 126 8.43 6.15 0.03
N ILE A 127 9.48 6.78 0.54
CA ILE A 127 10.44 6.17 1.46
C ILE A 127 10.77 7.15 2.59
N GLY A 128 10.76 6.65 3.83
CA GLY A 128 11.01 7.48 5.01
C GLY A 128 9.87 8.49 5.24
N GLY A 129 10.23 9.77 5.31
CA GLY A 129 9.27 10.87 5.46
C GLY A 129 9.99 12.22 5.41
N ARG A 130 11.02 12.41 6.25
CA ARG A 130 11.77 13.67 6.40
C ARG A 130 12.20 14.31 5.10
N LEU A 131 12.78 13.53 4.19
CA LEU A 131 13.30 14.00 2.90
C LEU A 131 12.52 13.46 1.71
N ASP A 132 11.38 12.83 1.95
CA ASP A 132 10.51 12.32 0.89
C ASP A 132 9.95 13.47 0.06
N ALA A 133 9.86 13.32 -1.27
CA ALA A 133 9.37 14.39 -2.15
C ALA A 133 7.95 14.85 -1.78
N THR A 134 7.14 13.98 -1.15
CA THR A 134 5.80 14.34 -0.71
C THR A 134 5.76 15.23 0.54
N ASN A 135 6.87 15.36 1.27
CA ASN A 135 6.97 16.13 2.51
C ASN A 135 7.07 17.65 2.30
N THR A 136 6.61 18.14 1.15
CA THR A 136 6.44 19.56 0.81
C THR A 136 5.03 20.08 1.11
N ILE A 137 4.09 19.19 1.45
CA ILE A 137 2.70 19.55 1.75
C ILE A 137 2.50 20.04 3.19
N SER A 138 1.39 20.74 3.41
CA SER A 138 0.88 21.10 4.73
C SER A 138 -0.46 20.38 4.94
N PRO A 139 -0.46 19.20 5.57
CA PRO A 139 -1.65 18.36 5.64
C PRO A 139 -2.63 18.81 6.73
N GLU A 140 -3.92 18.59 6.47
CA GLU A 140 -5.01 18.70 7.43
C GLU A 140 -4.91 17.63 8.52
N ALA A 141 -4.33 16.48 8.19
CA ALA A 141 -4.01 15.42 9.14
C ALA A 141 -2.93 14.47 8.64
N VAL A 142 -2.23 13.86 9.59
CA VAL A 142 -1.17 12.88 9.36
C VAL A 142 -1.60 11.51 9.88
N PHE A 143 -1.33 10.45 9.13
CA PHE A 143 -1.60 9.07 9.53
C PHE A 143 -0.31 8.25 9.54
N LEU A 144 0.05 7.74 10.71
CA LEU A 144 1.24 6.94 10.94
C LEU A 144 0.87 5.48 11.15
N THR A 145 1.17 4.66 10.16
CA THR A 145 0.89 3.21 10.14
C THR A 145 2.09 2.43 10.72
N PRO A 146 1.98 1.10 10.97
CA PRO A 146 2.98 0.35 11.75
C PRO A 146 4.42 0.47 11.23
N ILE A 147 5.37 0.60 12.15
CA ILE A 147 6.81 0.60 11.85
C ILE A 147 7.42 -0.80 11.99
N GLU A 148 8.08 -1.20 10.92
CA GLU A 148 8.87 -2.43 10.80
C GLU A 148 10.27 -2.08 10.27
N LEU A 149 11.23 -2.99 10.43
CA LEU A 149 12.55 -2.88 9.80
C LEU A 149 12.39 -3.00 8.29
N GLU A 150 12.57 -1.89 7.59
CA GLU A 150 12.55 -1.79 6.14
C GLU A 150 13.57 -0.76 5.68
N HIS A 151 14.12 -0.95 4.48
CA HIS A 151 15.07 0.01 3.89
C HIS A 151 16.21 0.40 4.84
N THR A 152 16.75 -0.57 5.58
CA THR A 152 17.70 -0.32 6.67
C THR A 152 18.99 0.35 6.19
N ASP A 153 19.35 0.17 4.92
CA ASP A 153 20.50 0.82 4.29
C ASP A 153 20.31 2.35 4.12
N VAL A 154 19.07 2.84 4.17
CA VAL A 154 18.72 4.25 3.95
C VAL A 154 18.14 4.90 5.21
N LEU A 155 17.26 4.19 5.92
CA LEU A 155 16.50 4.71 7.06
C LEU A 155 17.13 4.37 8.42
N GLY A 156 18.15 3.50 8.44
CA GLY A 156 18.81 3.02 9.64
C GLY A 156 18.36 1.63 10.08
N HIS A 157 19.14 1.02 10.98
CA HIS A 157 19.00 -0.38 11.38
C HIS A 157 18.12 -0.61 12.62
N THR A 158 17.46 0.43 13.13
CA THR A 158 16.60 0.34 14.33
C THR A 158 15.21 0.90 14.06
N ILE A 159 14.22 0.41 14.80
CA ILE A 159 12.84 0.91 14.73
C ILE A 159 12.80 2.40 15.08
N THR A 160 13.55 2.84 16.09
CA THR A 160 13.66 4.26 16.47
C THR A 160 14.17 5.13 15.33
N ALA A 161 15.20 4.70 14.59
CA ALA A 161 15.74 5.46 13.46
C ALA A 161 14.70 5.59 12.33
N ILE A 162 14.06 4.48 11.97
CA ILE A 162 13.01 4.44 10.93
C ILE A 162 11.80 5.29 11.34
N ALA A 163 11.38 5.19 12.61
CA ALA A 163 10.31 6.02 13.16
C ALA A 163 10.71 7.51 13.11
N GLY A 164 11.96 7.86 13.42
CA GLY A 164 12.45 9.24 13.37
C GLY A 164 12.36 9.85 11.97
N GLU A 165 12.72 9.10 10.93
CA GLU A 165 12.56 9.55 9.54
C GLU A 165 11.09 9.76 9.16
N LYS A 166 10.21 8.85 9.58
CA LYS A 166 8.77 8.90 9.26
C LYS A 166 8.02 9.95 10.08
N ALA A 167 8.42 10.20 11.32
CA ALA A 167 7.81 11.19 12.20
C ALA A 167 7.86 12.61 11.61
N LYS A 168 8.86 12.90 10.78
CA LYS A 168 9.10 14.23 10.20
C LYS A 168 8.09 14.68 9.16
N ILE A 169 7.04 13.90 8.90
CA ILE A 169 5.84 14.37 8.20
C ILE A 169 4.81 15.01 9.13
N ILE A 170 4.95 14.85 10.45
CA ILE A 170 4.10 15.51 11.44
C ILE A 170 4.24 17.03 11.28
N ARG A 171 3.10 17.71 11.35
CA ARG A 171 2.95 19.17 11.32
C ARG A 171 2.01 19.58 12.44
N HIS A 172 1.72 20.89 12.54
CA HIS A 172 0.71 21.42 13.45
C HIS A 172 -0.72 21.09 12.99
N SER A 173 -1.03 19.80 12.95
CA SER A 173 -2.27 19.18 12.48
C SER A 173 -2.51 17.90 13.28
N PRO A 174 -3.76 17.42 13.42
CA PRO A 174 -4.02 16.13 14.05
C PRO A 174 -3.19 14.97 13.47
N VAL A 175 -2.63 14.14 14.34
CA VAL A 175 -1.87 12.94 13.96
C VAL A 175 -2.53 11.68 14.50
N PHE A 176 -2.80 10.73 13.60
CA PHE A 176 -3.44 9.46 13.89
C PHE A 176 -2.40 8.34 13.82
N ILE A 177 -2.15 7.67 14.94
CA ILE A 177 -1.09 6.67 15.06
C ILE A 177 -1.73 5.30 15.27
N SER A 178 -1.39 4.33 14.42
CA SER A 178 -1.80 2.93 14.53
C SER A 178 -1.26 2.27 15.81
N ARG A 179 -1.52 0.97 16.01
CA ARG A 179 -0.71 0.18 16.97
C ARG A 179 0.75 0.22 16.54
N GLN A 180 1.65 0.34 17.51
CA GLN A 180 3.08 0.49 17.31
C GLN A 180 3.87 -0.31 18.35
N LYS A 181 5.15 -0.56 18.06
CA LYS A 181 6.13 -0.87 19.10
C LYS A 181 6.35 0.38 19.95
N GLU A 182 6.58 0.19 21.25
CA GLU A 182 6.80 1.27 22.23
C GLU A 182 7.88 2.26 21.74
N GLU A 183 9.01 1.74 21.27
CA GLU A 183 10.13 2.52 20.75
C GLU A 183 9.85 3.38 19.49
N ALA A 184 8.85 3.00 18.67
CA ALA A 184 8.39 3.83 17.55
C ALA A 184 7.40 4.90 18.01
N GLU A 185 6.52 4.51 18.92
CA GLU A 185 5.49 5.38 19.46
C GLU A 185 6.09 6.55 20.26
N ASP A 186 7.10 6.28 21.09
CA ASP A 186 7.82 7.31 21.84
C ASP A 186 8.42 8.40 20.93
N VAL A 187 8.89 7.99 19.74
CA VAL A 187 9.41 8.93 18.74
C VAL A 187 8.28 9.78 18.17
N PHE A 188 7.15 9.18 17.83
CA PHE A 188 6.00 9.91 17.30
C PHE A 188 5.39 10.87 18.31
N LEU A 189 5.27 10.47 19.58
CA LEU A 189 4.76 11.34 20.65
C LEU A 189 5.69 12.52 20.92
N ARG A 190 7.01 12.30 20.88
CA ARG A 190 7.99 13.39 21.02
C ARG A 190 7.88 14.39 19.88
N GLU A 191 7.87 13.91 18.63
CA GLU A 191 7.75 14.77 17.45
C GLU A 191 6.42 15.54 17.43
N ALA A 192 5.31 14.87 17.78
CA ALA A 192 4.00 15.50 17.91
C ALA A 192 4.01 16.60 18.97
N GLY A 193 4.68 16.39 20.11
CA GLY A 193 4.88 17.41 21.13
C GLY A 193 5.69 18.60 20.62
N GLU A 194 6.78 18.37 19.88
CA GLU A 194 7.59 19.43 19.25
C GLU A 194 6.80 20.26 18.24
N MET A 195 5.90 19.62 17.48
CA MET A 195 5.02 20.28 16.50
C MET A 195 3.71 20.82 17.08
N ASN A 196 3.47 20.63 18.39
CA ASN A 196 2.20 20.93 19.07
C ASN A 196 0.98 20.31 18.35
N ALA A 197 1.12 19.07 17.87
CA ALA A 197 0.07 18.35 17.16
C ALA A 197 -0.93 17.69 18.14
N GLU A 198 -2.21 17.68 17.79
CA GLU A 198 -3.21 16.86 18.48
C GLU A 198 -2.97 15.38 18.17
N VAL A 199 -2.80 14.54 19.20
CA VAL A 199 -2.45 13.13 19.02
C VAL A 199 -3.66 12.23 19.24
N HIS A 200 -3.92 11.36 18.27
CA HIS A 200 -4.90 10.28 18.35
C HIS A 200 -4.21 8.92 18.28
N LEU A 201 -4.30 8.15 19.37
CA LEU A 201 -3.65 6.85 19.49
C LEU A 201 -4.69 5.74 19.30
N PHE A 202 -4.45 4.87 18.31
CA PHE A 202 -5.34 3.72 18.03
C PHE A 202 -5.65 2.92 19.29
N ARG A 203 -4.62 2.59 20.09
CA ARG A 203 -4.78 1.77 21.30
C ARG A 203 -5.65 2.42 22.38
N ASN A 204 -5.77 3.75 22.37
CA ASN A 204 -6.53 4.50 23.38
C ASN A 204 -7.97 4.76 22.94
N GLU A 205 -8.22 4.86 21.64
CA GLU A 205 -9.50 5.35 21.11
C GLU A 205 -10.32 4.30 20.36
N ILE A 206 -9.69 3.20 19.95
CA ILE A 206 -10.36 2.05 19.34
C ILE A 206 -10.52 0.96 20.40
N HIS A 207 -11.77 0.69 20.77
CA HIS A 207 -12.13 -0.35 21.75
C HIS A 207 -12.89 -1.50 21.09
N ASN A 208 -12.88 -2.66 21.77
CA ASN A 208 -13.62 -3.86 21.33
C ASN A 208 -13.30 -4.27 19.88
N PHE A 209 -12.06 -4.06 19.45
CA PHE A 209 -11.63 -4.37 18.09
C PHE A 209 -11.61 -5.88 17.88
N SER A 210 -12.26 -6.33 16.81
CA SER A 210 -12.19 -7.69 16.30
C SER A 210 -12.27 -7.69 14.77
N SER A 211 -11.62 -8.67 14.17
CA SER A 211 -11.66 -8.90 12.73
C SER A 211 -11.75 -10.40 12.44
N SER A 212 -12.43 -10.75 11.35
CA SER A 212 -12.53 -12.12 10.87
C SER A 212 -12.61 -12.13 9.35
N THR A 213 -11.67 -12.86 8.73
CA THR A 213 -11.69 -13.14 7.30
C THR A 213 -12.80 -14.13 6.98
N GLU A 214 -13.75 -13.70 6.17
CA GLU A 214 -14.87 -14.48 5.66
C GLU A 214 -14.78 -14.59 4.12
N LYS A 215 -15.58 -15.50 3.52
CA LYS A 215 -15.53 -15.75 2.07
C LYS A 215 -15.88 -14.52 1.24
N ASP A 216 -16.68 -13.62 1.79
CA ASP A 216 -17.22 -12.44 1.10
C ASP A 216 -16.66 -11.11 1.62
N GLY A 217 -15.57 -11.15 2.41
CA GLY A 217 -14.85 -9.97 2.88
C GLY A 217 -14.16 -10.17 4.23
N GLU A 218 -13.68 -9.08 4.80
CA GLU A 218 -13.22 -9.02 6.19
C GLU A 218 -14.30 -8.37 7.04
N LYS A 219 -14.85 -9.13 7.98
CA LYS A 219 -15.81 -8.60 8.94
C LYS A 219 -15.05 -7.95 10.08
N VAL A 220 -15.33 -6.67 10.33
CA VAL A 220 -14.63 -5.87 11.35
C VAL A 220 -15.64 -5.30 12.31
N SER A 221 -15.31 -5.27 13.60
CA SER A 221 -16.12 -4.61 14.62
C SER A 221 -15.23 -3.87 15.60
N PHE A 222 -15.63 -2.66 15.99
CA PHE A 222 -14.95 -1.85 17.01
C PHE A 222 -15.88 -0.75 17.51
N SER A 223 -15.40 0.04 18.47
CA SER A 223 -16.11 1.22 18.96
C SER A 223 -15.18 2.40 19.20
N ILE A 224 -15.65 3.61 18.89
CA ILE A 224 -15.01 4.90 19.20
C ILE A 224 -16.01 5.70 20.05
N ASP A 225 -15.59 6.20 21.21
CA ASP A 225 -16.43 6.98 22.14
C ASP A 225 -17.79 6.31 22.43
N GLY A 226 -17.81 4.98 22.56
CA GLY A 226 -19.02 4.17 22.79
C GLY A 226 -19.90 3.91 21.56
N ARG A 227 -19.68 4.60 20.43
CA ARG A 227 -20.35 4.31 19.16
C ARG A 227 -19.74 3.07 18.52
N LYS A 228 -20.58 2.07 18.23
CA LYS A 228 -20.17 0.82 17.58
C LYS A 228 -20.13 0.97 16.05
N TYR A 229 -19.11 0.38 15.44
CA TYR A 229 -18.94 0.25 14.01
C TYR A 229 -18.87 -1.24 13.65
N SER A 230 -19.57 -1.63 12.60
CA SER A 230 -19.49 -2.95 12.00
C SER A 230 -19.27 -2.75 10.50
N LEU A 231 -18.14 -3.25 10.00
CA LEU A 231 -17.72 -3.06 8.62
C LEU A 231 -17.55 -4.43 7.93
N LYS A 232 -17.72 -4.44 6.61
CA LYS A 232 -17.38 -5.57 5.76
C LYS A 232 -16.48 -5.10 4.62
N LEU A 233 -15.18 -5.31 4.78
CA LEU A 233 -14.15 -4.81 3.85
C LEU A 233 -13.91 -5.80 2.71
N GLN A 234 -13.69 -5.29 1.50
CA GLN A 234 -13.23 -6.11 0.36
C GLN A 234 -11.78 -6.58 0.53
N MET A 235 -10.88 -5.67 0.91
CA MET A 235 -9.50 -6.03 1.26
C MET A 235 -9.50 -6.67 2.65
N ALA A 236 -8.93 -7.87 2.76
CA ALA A 236 -8.97 -8.64 3.99
C ALA A 236 -7.62 -8.81 4.66
N THR A 237 -7.64 -9.52 5.79
CA THR A 237 -6.65 -9.60 6.88
C THR A 237 -6.94 -8.63 8.02
N GLU A 238 -6.48 -9.01 9.22
CA GLU A 238 -6.52 -8.16 10.42
C GLU A 238 -5.77 -6.84 10.19
N ALA A 239 -4.67 -6.86 9.45
CA ALA A 239 -3.93 -5.65 9.11
C ALA A 239 -4.77 -4.66 8.28
N MET A 240 -5.60 -5.14 7.34
CA MET A 240 -6.53 -4.29 6.60
C MET A 240 -7.65 -3.75 7.50
N ALA A 241 -8.12 -4.56 8.45
CA ALA A 241 -9.10 -4.14 9.45
C ALA A 241 -8.57 -3.02 10.36
N GLU A 242 -7.33 -3.10 10.82
CA GLU A 242 -6.69 -2.05 11.61
C GLU A 242 -6.51 -0.77 10.79
N ASN A 243 -6.06 -0.88 9.54
CA ASN A 243 -5.91 0.27 8.65
C ASN A 243 -7.24 0.98 8.37
N ALA A 244 -8.34 0.22 8.21
CA ALA A 244 -9.68 0.75 8.06
C ALA A 244 -10.16 1.45 9.34
N ALA A 245 -9.97 0.82 10.50
CA ALA A 245 -10.35 1.41 11.79
C ALA A 245 -9.57 2.72 12.07
N LEU A 246 -8.29 2.79 11.71
CA LEU A 246 -7.51 4.03 11.80
C LEU A 246 -8.06 5.13 10.88
N ALA A 247 -8.43 4.80 9.64
CA ALA A 247 -9.05 5.75 8.72
C ALA A 247 -10.41 6.25 9.23
N VAL A 248 -11.23 5.35 9.80
CA VAL A 248 -12.53 5.71 10.42
C VAL A 248 -12.33 6.61 11.64
N LEU A 249 -11.32 6.35 12.47
CA LEU A 249 -10.96 7.23 13.58
C LEU A 249 -10.61 8.63 13.08
N GLY A 250 -9.77 8.71 12.04
CA GLY A 250 -9.44 9.95 11.35
C GLY A 250 -10.67 10.72 10.90
N ALA A 251 -11.55 10.07 10.14
CA ALA A 251 -12.76 10.68 9.62
C ALA A 251 -13.74 11.12 10.71
N ALA A 252 -13.83 10.37 11.82
CA ALA A 252 -14.66 10.71 12.96
C ALA A 252 -14.16 11.97 13.67
N ARG A 253 -12.86 12.05 13.98
CA ARG A 253 -12.25 13.19 14.68
C ARG A 253 -12.23 14.45 13.80
N LEU A 254 -11.97 14.29 12.51
CA LEU A 254 -11.98 15.37 11.51
C LEU A 254 -13.39 15.73 10.99
N ARG A 255 -14.43 15.06 11.52
CA ARG A 255 -15.85 15.38 11.28
C ARG A 255 -16.29 15.32 9.82
N PHE A 256 -15.78 14.37 9.05
CA PHE A 256 -16.26 14.08 7.69
C PHE A 256 -16.77 12.65 7.52
N LEU A 257 -16.87 11.87 8.60
CA LEU A 257 -17.41 10.52 8.55
C LEU A 257 -18.92 10.52 8.23
N THR A 258 -19.29 9.88 7.12
CA THR A 258 -20.68 9.68 6.68
C THR A 258 -20.96 8.20 6.44
N ASP A 259 -22.25 7.81 6.42
CA ASP A 259 -22.65 6.43 6.08
C ASP A 259 -22.23 6.07 4.65
N GLN A 260 -22.31 7.02 3.72
CA GLN A 260 -21.80 6.85 2.35
C GLN A 260 -20.27 6.71 2.30
N GLY A 261 -19.55 7.42 3.19
CA GLY A 261 -18.12 7.21 3.41
C GLY A 261 -17.81 5.78 3.83
N ILE A 262 -18.53 5.26 4.83
CA ILE A 262 -18.38 3.87 5.29
C ILE A 262 -18.65 2.88 4.15
N MET A 263 -19.75 3.04 3.40
CA MET A 263 -20.06 2.16 2.27
C MET A 263 -18.98 2.20 1.18
N ASN A 264 -18.37 3.36 0.92
CA ASN A 264 -17.27 3.48 -0.03
C ASN A 264 -16.00 2.81 0.50
N LEU A 265 -15.68 3.00 1.78
CA LEU A 265 -14.56 2.34 2.45
C LEU A 265 -14.68 0.82 2.38
N GLU A 266 -15.87 0.27 2.62
CA GLU A 266 -16.13 -1.17 2.56
C GLU A 266 -15.89 -1.75 1.16
N ARG A 267 -16.22 -1.00 0.11
CA ARG A 267 -16.04 -1.37 -1.30
C ARG A 267 -14.63 -1.09 -1.82
N MET A 268 -13.78 -0.42 -1.06
CA MET A 268 -12.45 -0.02 -1.51
C MET A 268 -11.59 -1.25 -1.77
N GLN A 269 -10.92 -1.25 -2.92
CA GLN A 269 -10.01 -2.30 -3.34
C GLN A 269 -8.70 -1.66 -3.81
N LEU A 270 -7.59 -2.33 -3.49
CA LEU A 270 -6.28 -2.03 -4.07
C LEU A 270 -5.76 -3.31 -4.73
N PRO A 271 -5.23 -3.22 -5.97
CA PRO A 271 -4.65 -4.37 -6.64
C PRO A 271 -3.58 -5.06 -5.77
N GLY A 272 -3.70 -6.38 -5.65
CA GLY A 272 -2.74 -7.20 -4.90
C GLY A 272 -2.69 -6.95 -3.38
N ARG A 273 -3.80 -6.49 -2.77
CA ARG A 273 -3.99 -6.41 -1.30
C ARG A 273 -5.09 -7.38 -0.86
N PHE A 274 -4.72 -8.65 -0.72
CA PHE A 274 -5.64 -9.76 -0.52
C PHE A 274 -6.80 -9.71 -1.52
N GLU A 275 -6.45 -9.54 -2.79
CA GLU A 275 -7.42 -9.33 -3.85
C GLU A 275 -8.05 -10.67 -4.22
N ARG A 276 -9.35 -10.82 -3.94
CA ARG A 276 -10.12 -12.03 -4.24
C ARG A 276 -10.75 -11.92 -5.62
N ARG A 277 -10.63 -12.96 -6.43
CA ARG A 277 -11.25 -13.05 -7.74
C ARG A 277 -11.86 -14.44 -7.92
N MET A 278 -13.03 -14.47 -8.55
CA MET A 278 -13.64 -15.70 -9.03
C MET A 278 -13.32 -15.84 -10.52
N ILE A 279 -12.58 -16.89 -10.90
CA ILE A 279 -12.13 -17.15 -12.27
C ILE A 279 -12.52 -18.58 -12.64
N ASP A 280 -13.47 -18.76 -13.55
CA ASP A 280 -13.94 -20.09 -13.96
C ASP A 280 -14.28 -21.02 -12.77
N SER A 281 -14.98 -20.47 -11.76
CA SER A 281 -15.31 -21.12 -10.47
C SER A 281 -14.14 -21.37 -9.52
N HIS A 282 -12.94 -20.87 -9.82
CA HIS A 282 -11.79 -20.88 -8.92
C HIS A 282 -11.76 -19.63 -8.05
N LEU A 283 -11.51 -19.78 -6.75
CA LEU A 283 -11.13 -18.68 -5.88
C LEU A 283 -9.64 -18.41 -6.04
N VAL A 284 -9.30 -17.29 -6.65
CA VAL A 284 -7.92 -16.82 -6.78
C VAL A 284 -7.70 -15.64 -5.87
N VAL A 285 -6.74 -15.75 -4.96
CA VAL A 285 -6.31 -14.66 -4.07
C VAL A 285 -4.92 -14.19 -4.47
N ILE A 286 -4.81 -12.90 -4.77
CA ILE A 286 -3.55 -12.25 -5.18
C ILE A 286 -3.13 -11.30 -4.08
N ASP A 287 -1.94 -11.50 -3.54
CA ASP A 287 -1.42 -10.66 -2.47
C ASP A 287 0.07 -10.39 -2.61
N THR A 288 0.46 -9.14 -2.41
CA THR A 288 1.83 -8.66 -2.58
C THR A 288 2.69 -8.75 -1.33
N ALA A 289 2.28 -9.57 -0.34
CA ALA A 289 3.10 -9.91 0.82
C ALA A 289 4.50 -10.38 0.40
N HIS A 290 5.51 -9.82 1.07
CA HIS A 290 6.93 -9.99 0.73
C HIS A 290 7.85 -9.83 1.96
N THR A 291 7.27 -9.99 3.15
CA THR A 291 7.96 -10.08 4.45
C THR A 291 7.37 -11.27 5.21
N VAL A 292 8.14 -11.83 6.15
CA VAL A 292 7.73 -12.97 6.99
C VAL A 292 6.36 -12.73 7.64
N ASN A 293 6.18 -11.58 8.29
CA ASN A 293 4.91 -11.22 8.93
C ASN A 293 3.75 -11.09 7.92
N SER A 294 3.99 -10.45 6.77
CA SER A 294 2.93 -10.27 5.76
C SER A 294 2.50 -11.60 5.13
N VAL A 295 3.43 -12.53 4.84
CA VAL A 295 3.05 -13.82 4.25
C VAL A 295 2.33 -14.71 5.26
N ALA A 296 2.69 -14.65 6.54
CA ALA A 296 1.95 -15.34 7.60
C ALA A 296 0.53 -14.80 7.74
N THR A 297 0.36 -13.47 7.72
CA THR A 297 -0.95 -12.81 7.78
C THR A 297 -1.83 -13.20 6.59
N THR A 298 -1.26 -13.19 5.38
CA THR A 298 -1.95 -13.59 4.14
C THR A 298 -2.30 -15.08 4.17
N ARG A 299 -1.38 -15.95 4.60
CA ARG A 299 -1.62 -17.39 4.80
C ARG A 299 -2.83 -17.62 5.71
N ASP A 300 -2.83 -17.02 6.90
CA ASP A 300 -3.87 -17.26 7.90
C ASP A 300 -5.24 -16.78 7.44
N ALA A 301 -5.29 -15.65 6.72
CA ALA A 301 -6.53 -15.15 6.12
C ALA A 301 -7.02 -16.07 4.98
N PHE A 302 -6.12 -16.53 4.11
CA PHE A 302 -6.47 -17.41 2.99
C PHE A 302 -6.98 -18.78 3.48
N MET A 303 -6.31 -19.38 4.45
CA MET A 303 -6.70 -20.69 4.98
C MET A 303 -8.07 -20.70 5.67
N LYS A 304 -8.57 -19.54 6.14
CA LYS A 304 -9.93 -19.43 6.70
C LYS A 304 -11.04 -19.55 5.65
N ILE A 305 -10.73 -19.25 4.39
CA ILE A 305 -11.72 -19.16 3.31
C ILE A 305 -11.54 -20.23 2.24
N SER A 306 -10.35 -20.82 2.14
CA SER A 306 -10.04 -21.88 1.20
C SER A 306 -10.69 -23.21 1.59
N SER A 307 -10.97 -24.01 0.58
CA SER A 307 -11.29 -25.42 0.63
C SER A 307 -10.04 -26.24 0.97
N PRO A 308 -10.18 -27.53 1.32
CA PRO A 308 -9.03 -28.43 1.47
C PRO A 308 -8.17 -28.48 0.20
N ASP A 309 -6.86 -28.70 0.37
CA ASP A 309 -5.88 -28.82 -0.70
C ASP A 309 -5.76 -27.61 -1.66
N PRO A 310 -5.62 -26.36 -1.17
CA PRO A 310 -5.35 -25.23 -2.03
C PRO A 310 -3.94 -25.29 -2.64
N VAL A 311 -3.72 -24.52 -3.72
CA VAL A 311 -2.42 -24.38 -4.39
C VAL A 311 -1.80 -23.03 -4.04
N LEU A 312 -0.50 -23.04 -3.74
CA LEU A 312 0.31 -21.82 -3.60
C LEU A 312 1.14 -21.61 -4.86
N ILE A 313 1.06 -20.42 -5.45
CA ILE A 313 2.05 -19.90 -6.38
C ILE A 313 2.91 -18.88 -5.64
N PHE A 314 4.21 -19.17 -5.51
CA PHE A 314 5.15 -18.35 -4.76
C PHE A 314 6.30 -17.89 -5.64
N GLY A 315 6.66 -16.62 -5.51
CA GLY A 315 7.83 -16.05 -6.17
C GLY A 315 8.30 -14.81 -5.43
N ALA A 316 9.60 -14.70 -5.24
CA ALA A 316 10.19 -13.63 -4.44
C ALA A 316 11.51 -13.12 -5.05
N VAL A 317 11.78 -11.83 -4.84
CA VAL A 317 13.00 -11.17 -5.34
C VAL A 317 14.16 -11.36 -4.35
N ASP A 318 15.39 -11.23 -4.86
CA ASP A 318 16.60 -11.31 -4.02
C ASP A 318 16.60 -10.21 -2.95
N GLY A 319 17.29 -10.47 -1.83
CA GLY A 319 17.41 -9.53 -0.70
C GLY A 319 16.24 -9.56 0.29
N LYS A 320 15.33 -10.54 0.17
CA LYS A 320 14.29 -10.85 1.16
C LYS A 320 14.72 -12.00 2.07
N ASP A 321 14.07 -12.10 3.22
CA ASP A 321 14.22 -13.23 4.14
C ASP A 321 13.42 -14.45 3.64
N ILE A 322 13.90 -15.02 2.53
CA ILE A 322 13.22 -16.08 1.78
C ILE A 322 13.02 -17.32 2.65
N GLU A 323 14.02 -17.72 3.42
CA GLU A 323 13.95 -18.93 4.23
C GLU A 323 12.82 -18.85 5.26
N HIS A 324 12.75 -17.77 6.04
CA HIS A 324 11.70 -17.61 7.02
C HIS A 324 10.33 -17.40 6.37
N MET A 325 10.25 -16.72 5.22
CA MET A 325 9.01 -16.63 4.46
C MET A 325 8.49 -18.00 4.03
N ILE A 326 9.36 -18.89 3.51
CA ILE A 326 9.00 -20.27 3.13
C ILE A 326 8.54 -21.05 4.35
N ARG A 327 9.30 -20.99 5.45
CA ARG A 327 8.97 -21.71 6.70
C ARG A 327 7.61 -21.32 7.27
N GLU A 328 7.25 -20.04 7.20
CA GLU A 328 5.92 -19.59 7.61
C GLU A 328 4.85 -19.97 6.59
N LEU A 329 5.04 -19.63 5.32
CA LEU A 329 3.97 -19.68 4.33
C LEU A 329 3.60 -21.11 3.90
N PHE A 330 4.56 -22.03 3.78
CA PHE A 330 4.36 -23.28 3.04
C PHE A 330 3.66 -24.38 3.86
N ILE A 331 3.59 -24.22 5.18
CA ILE A 331 3.07 -25.24 6.12
C ILE A 331 1.72 -25.83 5.69
N PRO A 332 0.67 -25.03 5.40
CA PRO A 332 -0.65 -25.57 5.09
C PRO A 332 -0.83 -26.04 3.63
N PHE A 333 0.14 -25.78 2.76
CA PHE A 333 0.05 -26.12 1.34
C PHE A 333 0.69 -27.47 1.07
N ARG A 334 -0.04 -28.40 0.46
CA ARG A 334 0.52 -29.66 -0.06
C ARG A 334 1.17 -29.45 -1.43
N ARG A 335 0.54 -28.63 -2.29
CA ARG A 335 0.99 -28.31 -3.64
C ARG A 335 1.48 -26.88 -3.73
N ILE A 336 2.71 -26.70 -4.21
CA ILE A 336 3.37 -25.41 -4.30
C ILE A 336 4.05 -25.29 -5.65
N ILE A 337 3.82 -24.18 -6.34
CA ILE A 337 4.49 -23.83 -7.59
C ILE A 337 5.40 -22.64 -7.30
N ILE A 338 6.70 -22.84 -7.49
CA ILE A 338 7.68 -21.76 -7.47
C ILE A 338 7.73 -21.16 -8.87
N SER A 339 7.59 -19.84 -8.98
CA SER A 339 7.65 -19.14 -10.26
C SER A 339 8.45 -17.83 -10.19
N LYS A 340 8.88 -17.34 -11.35
CA LYS A 340 9.75 -16.17 -11.47
C LYS A 340 8.95 -14.87 -11.31
N PRO A 341 9.27 -14.00 -10.34
CA PRO A 341 8.56 -12.74 -10.13
C PRO A 341 9.02 -11.65 -11.13
N GLY A 342 8.73 -11.85 -12.42
CA GLY A 342 9.11 -10.93 -13.50
C GLY A 342 10.62 -10.73 -13.66
N SER A 343 11.01 -9.73 -14.45
CA SER A 343 12.42 -9.43 -14.76
C SER A 343 12.93 -8.08 -14.21
N PHE A 344 12.04 -7.25 -13.66
CA PHE A 344 12.38 -5.89 -13.22
C PHE A 344 13.37 -5.88 -12.04
N LYS A 345 13.23 -6.80 -11.08
CA LYS A 345 14.21 -7.02 -10.01
C LYS A 345 14.80 -8.40 -10.13
N LYS A 346 16.08 -8.51 -9.73
CA LYS A 346 16.79 -9.77 -9.68
C LYS A 346 16.06 -10.74 -8.73
N SER A 347 15.90 -11.97 -9.19
CA SER A 347 15.34 -13.09 -8.43
C SER A 347 16.11 -14.36 -8.79
N SER A 348 16.08 -15.33 -7.87
CA SER A 348 16.76 -16.62 -8.02
C SER A 348 15.78 -17.77 -7.78
N PRO A 349 14.73 -17.95 -8.62
CA PRO A 349 13.65 -18.91 -8.36
C PRO A 349 14.13 -20.36 -8.25
N GLU A 350 15.21 -20.74 -8.94
CA GLU A 350 15.82 -22.07 -8.81
C GLU A 350 16.36 -22.31 -7.39
N LYS A 351 16.98 -21.30 -6.78
CA LYS A 351 17.44 -21.39 -5.38
C LYS A 351 16.27 -21.45 -4.39
N ILE A 352 15.19 -20.73 -4.69
CA ILE A 352 13.95 -20.79 -3.90
C ILE A 352 13.37 -22.21 -3.95
N PHE A 353 13.34 -22.81 -5.14
CA PHE A 353 12.89 -24.18 -5.35
C PHE A 353 13.74 -25.20 -4.60
N GLU A 354 15.07 -25.16 -4.76
CA GLU A 354 16.01 -26.04 -4.05
C GLU A 354 15.84 -25.93 -2.53
N LEU A 355 15.75 -24.70 -2.00
CA LEU A 355 15.52 -24.44 -0.59
C LEU A 355 14.17 -25.00 -0.13
N ALA A 356 13.11 -24.77 -0.89
CA ALA A 356 11.77 -25.26 -0.56
C ALA A 356 11.71 -26.78 -0.48
N VAL A 357 12.30 -27.48 -1.46
CA VAL A 357 12.40 -28.96 -1.48
C VAL A 357 13.24 -29.47 -0.31
N SER A 358 14.32 -28.78 0.04
CA SER A 358 15.14 -29.15 1.21
C SER A 358 14.41 -28.96 2.54
N LEU A 359 13.57 -27.93 2.67
CA LEU A 359 12.85 -27.63 3.90
C LEU A 359 11.59 -28.47 4.08
N PHE A 360 10.96 -28.87 2.98
CA PHE A 360 9.70 -29.61 2.95
C PHE A 360 9.72 -30.74 1.91
N PRO A 361 10.57 -31.78 2.09
CA PRO A 361 10.72 -32.87 1.12
C PRO A 361 9.47 -33.72 0.92
N GLU A 362 8.49 -33.64 1.82
CA GLU A 362 7.21 -34.33 1.76
C GLU A 362 6.15 -33.63 0.90
N LYS A 363 6.38 -32.37 0.50
CA LYS A 363 5.44 -31.56 -0.27
C LYS A 363 5.63 -31.75 -1.78
N ASP A 364 4.55 -31.53 -2.51
CA ASP A 364 4.52 -31.53 -3.97
C ASP A 364 4.93 -30.14 -4.47
N ILE A 365 6.23 -29.95 -4.70
CA ILE A 365 6.83 -28.66 -5.06
C ILE A 365 7.31 -28.76 -6.52
N GLU A 366 6.84 -27.86 -7.35
CA GLU A 366 7.23 -27.74 -8.76
C GLU A 366 7.89 -26.38 -9.02
N TYR A 367 8.84 -26.34 -9.95
CA TYR A 367 9.36 -25.09 -10.51
C TYR A 367 8.83 -24.89 -11.92
N ILE A 368 8.05 -23.81 -12.11
CA ILE A 368 7.59 -23.35 -13.41
C ILE A 368 8.05 -21.91 -13.61
N GLU A 369 9.02 -21.69 -14.50
CA GLU A 369 9.63 -20.37 -14.68
C GLU A 369 8.60 -19.30 -15.06
N SER A 370 7.69 -19.60 -16.00
CA SER A 370 6.70 -18.64 -16.48
C SER A 370 5.52 -18.48 -15.52
N PRO A 371 5.20 -17.27 -15.03
CA PRO A 371 4.01 -17.02 -14.22
C PRO A 371 2.70 -17.42 -14.90
N SER A 372 2.59 -17.23 -16.22
CA SER A 372 1.38 -17.64 -16.97
C SER A 372 1.14 -19.15 -16.90
N VAL A 373 2.18 -19.91 -17.21
CA VAL A 373 2.12 -21.38 -17.19
C VAL A 373 1.93 -21.90 -15.76
N ALA A 374 2.53 -21.24 -14.77
CA ALA A 374 2.32 -21.57 -13.36
C ALA A 374 0.86 -21.36 -12.95
N PHE A 375 0.24 -20.27 -13.41
CA PHE A 375 -1.17 -19.98 -13.16
C PHE A 375 -2.11 -20.96 -13.85
N ASP A 376 -1.89 -21.23 -15.14
CA ASP A 376 -2.67 -22.21 -15.90
C ASP A 376 -2.56 -23.61 -15.27
N SER A 377 -1.36 -24.01 -14.84
CA SER A 377 -1.14 -25.26 -14.10
C SER A 377 -1.94 -25.28 -12.80
N ALA A 378 -1.89 -24.23 -12.00
CA ALA A 378 -2.62 -24.15 -10.73
C ALA A 378 -4.14 -24.30 -10.90
N LEU A 379 -4.72 -23.73 -11.96
CA LEU A 379 -6.15 -23.88 -12.29
C LEU A 379 -6.55 -25.33 -12.58
N THR A 380 -5.62 -26.17 -13.04
CA THR A 380 -5.91 -27.62 -13.23
C THR A 380 -5.83 -28.42 -11.93
N LEU A 381 -5.21 -27.86 -10.88
CA LEU A 381 -4.84 -28.60 -9.67
C LEU A 381 -5.81 -28.37 -8.50
N SER A 382 -6.36 -27.18 -8.33
CA SER A 382 -7.24 -26.85 -7.21
C SER A 382 -8.20 -25.72 -7.54
N SER A 383 -9.37 -25.72 -6.92
CA SER A 383 -10.32 -24.61 -7.02
C SER A 383 -9.82 -23.34 -6.33
N ASP A 384 -8.89 -23.45 -5.38
CA ASP A 384 -8.49 -22.33 -4.54
C ASP A 384 -6.98 -22.10 -4.63
N ILE A 385 -6.58 -20.91 -5.07
CA ILE A 385 -5.20 -20.57 -5.43
C ILE A 385 -4.78 -19.31 -4.69
N LEU A 386 -3.64 -19.37 -3.99
CA LEU A 386 -2.98 -18.19 -3.43
C LEU A 386 -1.76 -17.84 -4.27
N ILE A 387 -1.66 -16.59 -4.71
CA ILE A 387 -0.49 -16.03 -5.41
C ILE A 387 0.15 -14.98 -4.52
N THR A 388 1.39 -15.21 -4.08
CA THR A 388 2.07 -14.27 -3.19
C THR A 388 3.60 -14.37 -3.20
N GLY A 389 4.27 -13.54 -2.39
CA GLY A 389 5.74 -13.50 -2.22
C GLY A 389 6.40 -12.28 -2.83
N SER A 390 5.75 -11.62 -3.80
CA SER A 390 6.31 -10.46 -4.49
C SER A 390 5.25 -9.61 -5.18
N PHE A 391 5.45 -8.28 -5.14
CA PHE A 391 4.72 -7.35 -6.00
C PHE A 391 4.85 -7.71 -7.48
N TYR A 392 6.04 -8.11 -7.92
CA TYR A 392 6.29 -8.38 -9.33
C TYR A 392 5.60 -9.64 -9.82
N LEU A 393 5.49 -10.69 -8.99
CA LEU A 393 4.74 -11.89 -9.37
C LEU A 393 3.26 -11.57 -9.55
N ALA A 394 2.66 -10.87 -8.58
CA ALA A 394 1.27 -10.43 -8.68
C ALA A 394 1.06 -9.56 -9.94
N ALA A 395 1.99 -8.65 -10.26
CA ALA A 395 1.92 -7.82 -11.46
C ALA A 395 1.99 -8.62 -12.78
N GLU A 396 2.84 -9.65 -12.86
CA GLU A 396 2.92 -10.51 -14.04
C GLU A 396 1.60 -11.26 -14.25
N ILE A 397 1.02 -11.84 -13.20
CA ILE A 397 -0.28 -12.52 -13.29
C ILE A 397 -1.40 -11.55 -13.70
N GLU A 398 -1.38 -10.32 -13.20
CA GLU A 398 -2.33 -9.29 -13.60
C GLU A 398 -2.18 -8.88 -15.08
N ARG A 399 -0.96 -8.69 -15.56
CA ARG A 399 -0.67 -8.30 -16.96
C ARG A 399 -1.23 -9.30 -17.96
N LEU A 400 -0.99 -10.58 -17.71
CA LEU A 400 -1.42 -11.68 -18.56
C LEU A 400 -2.94 -11.74 -18.76
N ARG A 401 -3.70 -11.04 -17.90
CA ARG A 401 -5.16 -10.98 -17.95
C ARG A 401 -5.66 -9.66 -18.53
N GLY A 402 -4.96 -8.54 -18.30
CA GLY A 402 -5.27 -7.25 -18.93
C GLY A 402 -5.11 -7.27 -20.45
N GLU A 403 -4.18 -8.05 -21.00
CA GLU A 403 -4.02 -8.24 -22.45
C GLU A 403 -5.15 -9.06 -23.10
N ASN A 404 -5.97 -9.77 -22.31
CA ASN A 404 -7.15 -10.50 -22.80
C ASN A 404 -8.46 -9.69 -22.69
N GLU A 405 -8.42 -8.50 -22.06
CA GLU A 405 -9.57 -7.60 -21.87
C GLU A 405 -9.45 -6.27 -22.65
N SER A 406 -8.36 -6.08 -23.40
CA SER A 406 -8.15 -4.98 -24.37
C SER A 406 -8.29 -5.48 -25.81
#